data_AF-A0A928RR62-F1
#
_entry.id   AF-A0A928RR62-F1
#
_cell.length_a   1.000
_cell.length_b   1.000
_cell.length_c   1.000
_cell.angle_alpha   90.00
_cell.angle_beta   90.00
_cell.angle_gamma   90.00
#
_symmetry.space_group_name_H-M   'P 1'
#
loop_
_entity.id
_entity.type
_entity.pdbx_description
1 polymer ?
#
loop_
_entity_poly.entity_id
_entity_poly.type
_entity_poly.pdbx_seq_one_letter_code
_entity_poly.pdbx_strand_id
1 'polypeptide(L)'
;MKRILKMILTGVLLFCTVFSIVGCFREKSEEEIARDYITRCAKIEVPTDSEIVYSISEESKGFVQGNTFQYTVFEFENEPTDWLNRNSFEEDKYGGEKFEMAFSGAVTFLPNEIEEIPQEFLPNFKEESYYYLRLEDVYFVYLPQKLWLIAIIPMG
;
A
#
# COMPACT_ATOMS: atom_id res chain seq x y z
N MET A 1 -0.52 55.34 -25.56
CA MET A 1 -0.65 54.78 -24.19
C MET A 1 -1.56 53.55 -24.10
N LYS A 2 -2.85 53.59 -24.49
CA LYS A 2 -3.78 52.45 -24.32
C LYS A 2 -3.37 51.11 -24.98
N ARG A 3 -2.65 51.15 -26.12
CA ARG A 3 -2.15 49.93 -26.81
C ARG A 3 -0.96 49.27 -26.12
N ILE A 4 -0.04 50.08 -25.57
CA ILE A 4 1.15 49.59 -24.85
C ILE A 4 0.74 48.95 -23.51
N LEU A 5 -0.21 49.58 -22.80
CA LEU A 5 -0.77 49.03 -21.56
C LEU A 5 -1.47 47.68 -21.78
N LYS A 6 -2.19 47.51 -22.91
CA LYS A 6 -2.79 46.22 -23.27
C LYS A 6 -1.74 45.14 -23.55
N MET A 7 -0.67 45.46 -24.27
CA MET A 7 0.41 44.49 -24.55
C MET A 7 1.15 44.05 -23.28
N ILE A 8 1.39 44.97 -22.35
CA ILE A 8 1.98 44.63 -21.04
C ILE A 8 1.02 43.74 -20.24
N LEU A 9 -0.27 44.09 -20.20
CA LEU A 9 -1.27 43.29 -19.49
C LEU A 9 -1.40 41.87 -20.07
N THR A 10 -1.39 41.73 -21.39
CA THR A 10 -1.42 40.42 -22.07
C THR A 10 -0.13 39.63 -21.81
N GLY A 11 1.04 40.29 -21.77
CA GLY A 11 2.31 39.67 -21.43
C GLY A 11 2.37 39.16 -19.99
N VAL A 12 1.88 39.93 -19.02
CA VAL A 12 1.79 39.52 -17.62
C VAL A 12 0.81 38.35 -17.45
N LEU A 13 -0.34 38.37 -18.14
CA LEU A 13 -1.33 37.29 -18.08
C LEU A 13 -0.74 35.96 -18.60
N LEU A 14 -0.01 35.99 -19.72
CA LEU A 14 0.67 34.83 -20.29
C LEU A 14 1.79 34.31 -19.36
N PHE A 15 2.55 35.21 -18.73
CA PHE A 15 3.61 34.83 -17.79
C PHE A 15 3.04 34.16 -16.52
N CYS A 16 1.91 34.65 -15.99
CA CYS A 16 1.22 34.02 -14.86
C CYS A 16 0.64 32.64 -15.20
N THR A 17 0.16 32.42 -16.43
CA THR A 17 -0.33 31.10 -16.85
C THR A 17 0.78 30.06 -16.99
N VAL A 18 1.99 30.46 -17.40
CA VAL A 18 3.12 29.52 -17.55
C VAL A 18 3.71 29.12 -16.20
N PHE A 19 3.76 30.02 -15.22
CA PHE A 19 4.25 29.71 -13.86
C PHE A 19 3.26 28.93 -13.00
N SER A 20 1.97 28.96 -13.33
CA SER A 20 0.93 28.23 -12.57
C SER A 20 0.86 26.72 -12.89
N ILE A 21 1.56 26.25 -13.93
CA ILE A 21 1.49 24.85 -14.39
C ILE A 21 2.66 24.00 -13.87
N VAL A 22 3.76 24.62 -13.40
CA VAL A 22 4.98 23.92 -12.97
C VAL A 22 4.87 23.35 -11.54
N GLY A 23 3.73 23.54 -10.86
CA GLY A 23 3.61 23.31 -9.41
C GLY A 23 2.93 22.03 -8.91
N CYS A 24 2.31 21.19 -9.75
CA CYS A 24 1.41 20.13 -9.22
C CYS A 24 1.51 18.76 -9.91
N PHE A 25 2.70 18.32 -10.31
CA PHE A 25 2.92 16.91 -10.63
C PHE A 25 4.16 16.42 -9.88
N ARG A 26 4.01 16.24 -8.55
CA ARG A 26 4.93 15.37 -7.83
C ARG A 26 4.48 13.94 -8.13
N GLU A 27 5.33 13.23 -8.84
CA GLU A 27 5.19 11.79 -9.00
C GLU A 27 5.34 11.15 -7.62
N LYS A 28 4.37 10.29 -7.25
CA LYS A 28 4.41 9.58 -5.97
C LYS A 28 5.49 8.51 -6.04
N SER A 29 6.19 8.25 -4.94
CA SER A 29 7.06 7.08 -4.85
C SER A 29 6.24 5.79 -4.87
N GLU A 30 6.86 4.66 -5.21
CA GLU A 30 6.21 3.34 -5.14
C GLU A 30 5.70 3.04 -3.72
N GLU A 31 6.42 3.51 -2.69
CA GLU A 31 6.00 3.38 -1.29
C GLU A 31 4.75 4.21 -0.98
N GLU A 32 4.70 5.46 -1.44
CA GLU A 32 3.53 6.34 -1.31
C GLU A 32 2.32 5.71 -2.01
N ILE A 33 2.52 5.11 -3.19
CA ILE A 33 1.48 4.40 -3.94
C ILE A 33 0.97 3.18 -3.17
N ALA A 34 1.86 2.33 -2.65
CA ALA A 34 1.48 1.11 -1.94
C ALA A 34 0.67 1.40 -0.67
N ARG A 35 1.10 2.41 0.11
CA ARG A 35 0.41 2.86 1.34
C ARG A 35 -0.93 3.52 1.02
N ASP A 36 -0.98 4.36 -0.01
CA ASP A 36 -2.22 4.99 -0.45
C ASP A 36 -3.23 3.96 -0.94
N TYR A 37 -2.79 2.90 -1.60
CA TYR A 37 -3.69 1.86 -2.06
C TYR A 37 -4.31 1.09 -0.89
N ILE A 38 -3.49 0.70 0.10
CA ILE A 38 -3.96 0.10 1.36
C ILE A 38 -4.95 1.05 2.06
N THR A 39 -4.61 2.33 2.19
CA THR A 39 -5.49 3.33 2.82
C THR A 39 -6.81 3.46 2.07
N ARG A 40 -6.78 3.43 0.73
CA ARG A 40 -7.98 3.52 -0.12
C ARG A 40 -8.90 2.32 0.09
N CYS A 41 -8.36 1.10 0.13
CA CYS A 41 -9.11 -0.15 0.22
C CYS A 41 -9.55 -0.47 1.65
N ALA A 42 -8.64 -0.39 2.63
CA ALA A 42 -8.88 -0.81 4.00
C ALA A 42 -9.26 0.33 4.96
N LYS A 43 -9.13 1.60 4.54
CA LYS A 43 -9.26 2.78 5.42
C LYS A 43 -8.29 2.75 6.62
N ILE A 44 -7.16 2.06 6.45
CA ILE A 44 -6.09 1.97 7.44
C ILE A 44 -4.85 2.65 6.88
N GLU A 45 -4.31 3.60 7.65
CA GLU A 45 -3.01 4.21 7.38
C GLU A 45 -1.92 3.40 8.06
N VAL A 46 -1.10 2.70 7.26
CA VAL A 46 0.08 1.98 7.78
C VAL A 46 1.11 3.02 8.24
N PRO A 47 1.72 2.88 9.45
CA PRO A 47 2.63 3.88 10.01
C PRO A 47 3.79 4.19 9.05
N THR A 48 4.11 5.48 8.89
CA THR A 48 5.10 5.96 7.91
C THR A 48 6.54 5.70 8.31
N ASP A 49 6.76 5.29 9.56
CA ASP A 49 8.05 4.91 10.13
C ASP A 49 8.40 3.43 9.90
N SER A 50 7.54 2.66 9.21
CA SER A 50 7.91 1.34 8.70
C SER A 50 8.57 1.42 7.31
N GLU A 51 9.46 0.47 7.02
CA GLU A 51 10.12 0.34 5.72
C GLU A 51 9.43 -0.75 4.88
N ILE A 52 9.35 -0.58 3.56
CA ILE A 52 8.88 -1.66 2.68
C ILE A 52 10.07 -2.55 2.32
N VAL A 53 10.07 -3.79 2.82
CA VAL A 53 11.15 -4.77 2.57
C VAL A 53 10.85 -5.70 1.40
N TYR A 54 9.58 -5.80 1.02
CA TYR A 54 9.14 -6.53 -0.17
C TYR A 54 7.81 -5.97 -0.67
N SER A 55 7.66 -5.80 -1.97
CA SER A 55 6.40 -5.38 -2.57
C SER A 55 6.26 -5.90 -3.99
N ILE A 56 5.07 -6.38 -4.32
CA ILE A 56 4.68 -6.73 -5.67
C ILE A 56 3.25 -6.25 -5.91
N SER A 57 3.04 -5.55 -7.03
CA SER A 57 1.75 -5.03 -7.44
C SER A 57 1.65 -5.06 -8.96
N GLU A 58 0.43 -4.96 -9.49
CA GLU A 58 0.23 -4.84 -10.93
C GLU A 58 0.73 -3.50 -11.47
N GLU A 59 0.69 -2.44 -10.65
CA GLU A 59 1.13 -1.10 -11.04
C GLU A 59 2.64 -1.01 -11.28
N SER A 60 3.45 -1.86 -10.63
CA SER A 60 4.91 -1.90 -10.85
C SER A 60 5.30 -2.38 -12.25
N LYS A 61 4.35 -2.89 -13.06
CA LYS A 61 4.56 -3.31 -14.45
C LYS A 61 4.05 -2.31 -15.50
N GLY A 62 3.50 -1.16 -15.08
CA GLY A 62 3.11 -0.06 -15.96
C GLY A 62 1.71 -0.19 -16.56
N PHE A 63 0.87 0.80 -16.23
CA PHE A 63 -0.35 1.19 -16.94
C PHE A 63 -1.50 0.16 -17.05
N VAL A 64 -2.27 -0.05 -15.99
CA VAL A 64 -3.70 -0.42 -16.16
C VAL A 64 -4.57 0.21 -15.06
N GLN A 65 -5.56 1.02 -15.47
CA GLN A 65 -6.72 1.33 -14.64
C GLN A 65 -7.61 0.08 -14.58
N GLY A 66 -7.51 -0.70 -13.52
CA GLY A 66 -8.25 -1.94 -13.30
C GLY A 66 -8.14 -2.42 -11.84
N ASN A 67 -8.78 -3.55 -11.51
CA ASN A 67 -8.66 -4.19 -10.20
C ASN A 67 -7.21 -4.64 -10.01
N THR A 68 -6.42 -3.86 -9.25
CA THR A 68 -4.99 -4.14 -9.06
C THR A 68 -4.80 -5.03 -7.84
N PHE A 69 -3.97 -6.06 -7.95
CA PHE A 69 -3.49 -6.76 -6.76
C PHE A 69 -2.32 -6.00 -6.14
N GLN A 70 -2.13 -6.17 -4.83
CA GLN A 70 -0.94 -5.76 -4.11
C GLN A 70 -0.59 -6.77 -3.03
N TYR A 71 0.69 -7.08 -2.90
CA TYR A 71 1.26 -7.77 -1.75
C TYR A 71 2.46 -6.97 -1.27
N THR A 72 2.43 -6.50 -0.02
CA THR A 72 3.46 -5.65 0.54
C THR A 72 3.83 -6.10 1.95
N VAL A 73 5.13 -6.14 2.23
CA VAL A 73 5.70 -6.46 3.54
C VAL A 73 6.36 -5.20 4.08
N PHE A 74 5.89 -4.76 5.24
CA PHE A 74 6.43 -3.63 5.98
C PHE A 74 7.23 -4.13 7.18
N GLU A 75 8.42 -3.61 7.40
CA GLU A 75 9.23 -3.84 8.60
C GLU A 75 9.17 -2.62 9.53
N PHE A 76 8.87 -2.84 10.80
CA PHE A 76 8.86 -1.79 11.82
C PHE A 76 10.16 -1.82 12.63
N GLU A 77 10.65 -0.64 13.03
CA GLU A 77 11.77 -0.56 13.97
C GLU A 77 11.41 -1.12 15.35
N ASN A 78 10.15 -0.97 15.77
CA ASN A 78 9.63 -1.41 17.06
C ASN A 78 8.20 -1.96 16.91
N GLU A 79 7.75 -2.75 17.89
CA GLU A 79 6.40 -3.30 17.87
C GLU A 79 5.34 -2.18 17.84
N PRO A 80 4.43 -2.13 16.83
CA PRO A 80 3.45 -1.06 16.68
C PRO A 80 2.19 -1.34 17.51
N THR A 81 2.34 -1.69 18.80
CA THR A 81 1.27 -2.19 19.68
C THR A 81 0.05 -1.25 19.73
N ASP A 82 0.28 0.05 19.86
CA ASP A 82 -0.81 1.04 19.87
C ASP A 82 -1.59 1.07 18.55
N TRP A 83 -0.90 0.91 17.41
CA TRP A 83 -1.53 0.89 16.11
C TRP A 83 -2.30 -0.41 15.87
N LEU A 84 -1.76 -1.56 16.29
CA LEU A 84 -2.45 -2.86 16.23
C LEU A 84 -3.75 -2.83 17.04
N ASN A 85 -3.67 -2.32 18.27
CA ASN A 85 -4.83 -2.19 19.17
C ASN A 85 -5.90 -1.25 18.59
N ARG A 86 -5.50 -0.09 18.04
CA ARG A 86 -6.44 0.86 17.43
C ARG A 86 -7.18 0.29 16.22
N ASN A 87 -6.53 -0.58 15.45
CA ASN A 87 -7.11 -1.20 14.26
C ASN A 87 -7.79 -2.56 14.55
N SER A 88 -7.92 -2.93 15.83
CA SER A 88 -8.60 -4.17 16.26
C SER A 88 -8.00 -5.44 15.65
N PHE A 89 -6.67 -5.52 15.56
CA PHE A 89 -6.01 -6.77 15.18
C PHE A 89 -6.31 -7.86 16.22
N GLU A 90 -6.67 -9.04 15.75
CA GLU A 90 -6.96 -10.20 16.58
C GLU A 90 -5.67 -10.99 16.79
N GLU A 91 -5.38 -11.36 18.04
CA GLU A 91 -4.33 -12.32 18.37
C GLU A 91 -4.88 -13.71 18.13
N ASP A 92 -4.22 -14.51 17.29
CA ASP A 92 -4.61 -15.90 17.19
C ASP A 92 -3.44 -16.82 16.95
N LYS A 93 -3.31 -17.76 17.89
CA LYS A 93 -2.31 -18.80 17.84
C LYS A 93 -2.91 -20.11 17.30
N TYR A 94 -4.25 -20.27 17.26
CA TYR A 94 -4.91 -21.58 16.98
C TYR A 94 -6.36 -21.56 16.39
N GLY A 95 -7.04 -20.42 16.24
CA GLY A 95 -8.43 -20.28 15.75
C GLY A 95 -8.59 -19.63 14.36
N GLY A 96 -7.47 -19.19 13.77
CA GLY A 96 -7.44 -18.39 12.55
C GLY A 96 -7.59 -19.21 11.28
N GLU A 97 -7.90 -20.50 11.35
CA GLU A 97 -7.90 -21.42 10.19
C GLU A 97 -8.71 -20.88 9.00
N LYS A 98 -9.85 -20.22 9.26
CA LYS A 98 -10.64 -19.56 8.20
C LYS A 98 -9.93 -18.36 7.59
N PHE A 99 -9.25 -17.57 8.42
CA PHE A 99 -8.42 -16.46 7.97
C PHE A 99 -7.22 -16.99 7.18
N GLU A 100 -6.47 -17.95 7.70
CA GLU A 100 -5.30 -18.57 7.06
C GLU A 100 -5.66 -19.16 5.69
N MET A 101 -6.80 -19.86 5.60
CA MET A 101 -7.30 -20.42 4.35
C MET A 101 -7.67 -19.31 3.35
N ALA A 102 -8.34 -18.24 3.80
CA ALA A 102 -8.70 -17.12 2.95
C ALA A 102 -7.47 -16.33 2.49
N PHE A 103 -6.51 -16.09 3.38
CA PHE A 103 -5.22 -15.45 3.08
C PHE A 103 -4.42 -16.29 2.08
N SER A 104 -4.27 -17.58 2.31
CA SER A 104 -3.57 -18.50 1.41
C SER A 104 -4.25 -18.57 0.04
N GLY A 105 -5.59 -18.54 0.02
CA GLY A 105 -6.38 -18.39 -1.19
C GLY A 105 -6.02 -17.10 -1.93
N ALA A 106 -6.05 -15.95 -1.25
CA ALA A 106 -5.71 -14.65 -1.83
C ALA A 106 -4.29 -14.63 -2.44
N VAL A 107 -3.31 -15.25 -1.78
CA VAL A 107 -1.94 -15.41 -2.32
C VAL A 107 -1.93 -16.32 -3.56
N THR A 108 -2.68 -17.41 -3.55
CA THR A 108 -2.74 -18.37 -4.68
C THR A 108 -3.42 -17.77 -5.91
N PHE A 109 -4.36 -16.84 -5.72
CA PHE A 109 -5.07 -16.16 -6.82
C PHE A 109 -4.31 -14.95 -7.38
N LEU A 110 -3.09 -14.68 -6.92
CA LEU A 110 -2.25 -13.69 -7.58
C LEU A 110 -1.94 -14.12 -9.03
N PRO A 111 -1.84 -13.19 -9.99
CA PRO A 111 -1.72 -13.55 -11.40
C PRO A 111 -0.49 -14.42 -11.68
N ASN A 112 -0.61 -15.52 -12.42
CA ASN A 112 0.51 -16.45 -12.72
C ASN A 112 1.74 -15.79 -13.38
N GLU A 113 1.61 -14.57 -13.91
CA GLU A 113 2.68 -13.79 -14.52
C GLU A 113 3.54 -13.03 -13.49
N ILE A 114 3.20 -13.11 -12.20
CA ILE A 114 4.00 -12.55 -11.13
C ILE A 114 5.16 -13.48 -10.78
N GLU A 115 6.28 -12.89 -10.34
CA GLU A 115 7.35 -13.66 -9.72
C GLU A 115 6.80 -14.30 -8.44
N GLU A 116 7.14 -15.58 -8.22
CA GLU A 116 6.73 -16.30 -7.03
C GLU A 116 7.22 -15.54 -5.79
N ILE A 117 6.32 -15.30 -4.83
CA ILE A 117 6.69 -14.63 -3.58
C ILE A 117 7.72 -15.49 -2.87
N PRO A 118 8.94 -14.98 -2.58
CA PRO A 118 9.95 -15.75 -1.89
C PRO A 118 9.43 -16.28 -0.54
N GLN A 119 9.75 -17.52 -0.24
CA GLN A 119 9.23 -18.22 0.95
C GLN A 119 9.50 -17.46 2.27
N GLU A 120 10.57 -16.67 2.33
CA GLU A 120 10.92 -15.86 3.51
C GLU A 120 9.90 -14.75 3.82
N PHE A 121 9.22 -14.23 2.79
CA PHE A 121 8.19 -13.21 2.92
C PHE A 121 6.80 -13.80 3.19
N LEU A 122 6.60 -15.11 3.06
CA LEU A 122 5.35 -15.77 3.40
C LEU A 122 5.26 -16.05 4.92
N PRO A 123 4.08 -15.86 5.53
CA PRO A 123 3.89 -16.20 6.94
C PRO A 123 3.87 -17.71 7.15
N ASN A 124 4.50 -18.19 8.23
CA ASN A 124 4.40 -19.58 8.66
C ASN A 124 3.41 -19.71 9.83
N PHE A 125 2.12 -19.79 9.50
CA PHE A 125 1.03 -19.84 10.50
C PHE A 125 1.10 -21.03 11.47
N LYS A 126 1.89 -22.07 11.17
CA LYS A 126 2.06 -23.23 12.07
C LYS A 126 3.07 -23.00 13.19
N GLU A 127 4.07 -22.17 12.95
CA GLU A 127 5.23 -22.01 13.83
C GLU A 127 5.34 -20.60 14.41
N GLU A 128 4.87 -19.59 13.68
CA GLU A 128 4.94 -18.18 14.06
C GLU A 128 3.65 -17.76 14.77
N SER A 129 3.77 -17.01 15.88
CA SER A 129 2.59 -16.31 16.40
C SER A 129 2.29 -15.14 15.48
N TYR A 130 1.03 -14.79 15.31
CA TYR A 130 0.65 -13.67 14.47
C TYR A 130 -0.57 -12.95 15.04
N TYR A 131 -0.70 -11.70 14.62
CA TYR A 131 -1.94 -10.96 14.73
C TYR A 131 -2.50 -10.79 13.34
N TYR A 132 -3.82 -10.84 13.18
CA TYR A 132 -4.44 -10.66 11.88
C TYR A 132 -5.56 -9.66 11.91
N LEU A 133 -5.85 -9.12 10.74
CA LEU A 133 -7.03 -8.32 10.49
C LEU A 133 -7.51 -8.61 9.08
N ARG A 134 -8.82 -8.80 8.93
CA ARG A 134 -9.47 -8.85 7.62
C ARG A 134 -10.51 -7.74 7.53
N LEU A 135 -10.35 -6.88 6.52
CA LEU A 135 -11.31 -5.83 6.21
C LEU A 135 -11.73 -5.98 4.75
N GLU A 136 -13.00 -6.34 4.54
CA GLU A 136 -13.53 -6.66 3.20
C GLU A 136 -12.65 -7.74 2.52
N ASP A 137 -11.97 -7.38 1.44
CA ASP A 137 -11.04 -8.23 0.69
C ASP A 137 -9.56 -7.95 1.01
N VAL A 138 -9.25 -7.06 1.95
CA VAL A 138 -7.87 -6.81 2.39
C VAL A 138 -7.53 -7.66 3.60
N TYR A 139 -6.38 -8.32 3.54
CA TYR A 139 -5.87 -9.15 4.62
C TYR A 139 -4.56 -8.58 5.15
N PHE A 140 -4.46 -8.51 6.47
CA PHE A 140 -3.26 -8.10 7.18
C PHE A 140 -2.79 -9.21 8.11
N VAL A 141 -1.49 -9.45 8.14
CA VAL A 141 -0.81 -10.36 9.07
C VAL A 141 0.37 -9.63 9.67
N TYR A 142 0.37 -9.45 10.99
CA TYR A 142 1.51 -8.94 11.73
C TYR A 142 2.25 -10.08 12.42
N LEU A 143 3.55 -10.20 12.15
CA LEU A 143 4.46 -11.20 12.68
C LEU A 143 5.39 -10.53 13.72
N PRO A 144 5.08 -10.62 15.03
CA PRO A 144 5.84 -9.94 16.08
C PRO A 144 7.32 -10.37 16.17
N GLN A 145 7.67 -11.60 15.76
CA GLN A 145 9.05 -12.09 15.77
C GLN A 145 9.94 -11.38 14.76
N LYS A 146 9.35 -10.93 13.64
CA LYS A 146 10.04 -10.25 12.55
C LYS A 146 9.80 -8.74 12.57
N LEU A 147 8.86 -8.26 13.41
CA LEU A 147 8.31 -6.91 13.33
C LEU A 147 7.77 -6.59 11.93
N TRP A 148 7.14 -7.57 11.28
CA TRP A 148 6.65 -7.43 9.91
C TRP A 148 5.13 -7.35 9.85
N LEU A 149 4.59 -6.44 9.04
CA LEU A 149 3.20 -6.44 8.61
C LEU A 149 3.13 -6.81 7.13
N ILE A 150 2.42 -7.87 6.83
CA ILE A 150 2.07 -8.29 5.48
C ILE A 150 0.67 -7.77 5.18
N ALA A 151 0.52 -7.05 4.07
CA ALA A 151 -0.77 -6.61 3.55
C ALA A 151 -0.99 -7.20 2.16
N ILE A 152 -2.13 -7.86 1.95
CA ILE A 152 -2.55 -8.35 0.64
C ILE A 152 -3.91 -7.77 0.27
N ILE A 153 -3.96 -7.22 -0.94
CA ILE A 153 -5.17 -6.78 -1.64
C ILE A 153 -5.24 -7.66 -2.89
N PRO A 154 -6.10 -8.70 -2.93
CA PRO A 154 -6.24 -9.55 -4.10
C PRO A 154 -6.93 -8.78 -5.25
N MET A 155 -6.83 -9.31 -6.46
CA MET A 155 -7.70 -8.85 -7.56
C MET A 155 -9.17 -9.10 -7.18
N GLY A 156 -9.97 -8.03 -7.17
CA GLY A 156 -11.43 -8.10 -7.01
C GLY A 156 -12.16 -8.60 -8.26
#